data_AF-A0A6G0QRW9-F1
#
_entry.id   AF-A0A6G0QRW9-F1
#
_cell.length_a   1.000
_cell.length_b   1.000
_cell.length_c   1.000
_cell.angle_alpha   90.00
_cell.angle_beta   90.00
_cell.angle_gamma   90.00
#
_symmetry.space_group_name_H-M   'P 1'
#
loop_
_entity.id
_entity.type
_entity.pdbx_description
1 polymer ?
#
loop_
_entity_poly.entity_id
_entity_poly.type
_entity_poly.pdbx_seq_one_letter_code
_entity_poly.pdbx_strand_id
1 'polypeptide(L)'
;MWDDLRLDVQRLMCSGVFLKGAVSWLLEDRPVHTRFCQDDLVEMLSRMMFWNKLNESHWPKYVPERYYLAAEALLDDMEEQKVQPLFWGGL
;
A
#
# COMPACT_ATOMS: atom_id res chain seq x y z
N MET A 1 -4.51 -1.24 17.77
CA MET A 1 -5.59 -0.40 17.19
C MET A 1 -5.11 0.44 16.01
N TRP A 2 -3.99 1.18 16.11
CA TRP A 2 -3.41 1.91 14.96
C TRP A 2 -2.55 1.01 14.07
N ASP A 3 -1.59 0.30 14.67
CA ASP A 3 -0.63 -0.54 13.93
C ASP A 3 -1.27 -1.76 13.25
N ASP A 4 -2.50 -2.12 13.64
CA ASP A 4 -3.29 -3.19 13.02
C ASP A 4 -4.01 -2.73 11.75
N LEU A 5 -4.09 -1.42 11.50
CA LEU A 5 -4.72 -0.89 10.29
C LEU A 5 -3.79 -1.07 9.09
N ARG A 6 -4.38 -1.35 7.94
CA ARG A 6 -3.68 -1.36 6.66
C ARG A 6 -3.01 -0.02 6.39
N LEU A 7 -1.81 -0.04 5.81
CA LEU A 7 -0.99 1.15 5.68
C LEU A 7 -1.69 2.25 4.84
N ASP A 8 -2.40 1.88 3.79
CA ASP A 8 -3.16 2.84 2.96
C ASP A 8 -4.33 3.51 3.73
N VAL A 9 -4.99 2.79 4.64
CA VAL A 9 -5.98 3.35 5.57
C VAL A 9 -5.30 4.34 6.52
N GLN A 10 -4.16 3.96 7.12
CA GLN A 10 -3.41 4.84 8.00
C GLN A 10 -3.03 6.14 7.30
N ARG A 11 -2.46 6.07 6.09
CA ARG A 11 -2.03 7.28 5.34
C ARG A 11 -3.20 8.17 4.94
N LEU A 12 -4.34 7.60 4.57
CA LEU A 12 -5.56 8.39 4.35
C LEU A 12 -6.04 9.07 5.63
N MET A 13 -5.98 8.38 6.78
CA MET A 13 -6.33 8.98 8.06
C MET A 13 -5.38 10.12 8.44
N CYS A 14 -4.08 9.98 8.19
CA CYS A 14 -3.11 11.06 8.36
C CYS A 14 -3.41 12.28 7.48
N SER A 15 -4.09 12.10 6.35
CA SER A 15 -4.53 13.20 5.48
C SER A 15 -5.82 13.91 5.92
N GLY A 16 -6.40 13.50 7.06
CA GLY A 16 -7.62 14.08 7.64
C GLY A 16 -8.91 13.34 7.28
N VAL A 17 -8.83 12.18 6.63
CA VAL A 17 -10.00 11.36 6.31
C VAL A 17 -10.34 10.47 7.50
N PHE A 18 -11.56 10.52 8.01
CA PHE A 18 -11.99 9.60 9.08
C PHE A 18 -12.00 8.15 8.59
N LEU A 19 -11.81 7.17 9.50
CA LEU A 19 -11.68 5.74 9.17
C LEU A 19 -12.72 5.24 8.15
N LYS A 20 -14.02 5.48 8.40
CA LYS A 20 -15.10 5.07 7.49
C LYS A 20 -14.98 5.71 6.09
N GLY A 21 -14.49 6.95 6.02
CA GLY A 21 -14.21 7.62 4.76
C GLY A 21 -13.00 7.03 4.04
N ALA A 22 -11.94 6.68 4.77
CA ALA A 22 -10.75 6.07 4.21
C ALA A 22 -11.08 4.70 3.59
N VAL A 23 -11.83 3.86 4.31
CA VAL A 23 -12.30 2.56 3.81
C VAL A 23 -13.20 2.75 2.57
N SER A 24 -14.15 3.71 2.60
CA SER A 24 -15.00 4.00 1.44
C SER A 24 -14.17 4.36 0.20
N TRP A 25 -13.15 5.21 0.35
CA TRP A 25 -12.30 5.62 -0.77
C TRP A 25 -11.49 4.46 -1.36
N LEU A 26 -11.04 3.53 -0.52
CA LEU A 26 -10.24 2.37 -0.95
C LEU A 26 -11.08 1.28 -1.64
N LEU A 27 -12.39 1.22 -1.35
CA LEU A 27 -13.35 0.36 -2.02
C LEU A 27 -13.86 0.93 -3.35
N GLU A 28 -13.69 2.24 -3.58
CA GLU A 28 -14.08 2.89 -4.84
C GLU A 28 -13.04 2.65 -5.93
N ASP A 29 -13.50 2.57 -7.19
CA ASP A 29 -12.62 2.45 -8.34
C ASP A 29 -11.98 3.81 -8.72
N ARG A 30 -10.92 4.20 -7.99
CA ARG A 30 -10.32 5.53 -8.12
C ARG A 30 -8.81 5.57 -7.86
N PRO A 31 -8.10 6.60 -8.35
CA PRO A 31 -6.65 6.74 -8.17
C PRO A 31 -6.28 7.30 -6.79
N VAL A 32 -6.41 6.49 -5.73
CA VAL A 32 -6.06 6.87 -4.35
C VAL A 32 -4.55 7.08 -4.17
N HIS A 33 -3.71 6.42 -4.97
CA HIS A 33 -2.24 6.47 -4.86
C HIS A 33 -1.64 7.89 -4.86
N THR A 34 -2.34 8.86 -5.45
CA THR A 34 -1.95 10.28 -5.46
C THR A 34 -1.93 10.94 -4.07
N ARG A 35 -2.46 10.25 -3.05
CA ARG A 35 -2.49 10.70 -1.65
C ARG A 35 -1.31 10.21 -0.82
N PHE A 36 -0.50 9.29 -1.34
CA PHE A 36 0.62 8.70 -0.61
C PHE A 36 1.93 9.38 -1.01
N CYS A 37 2.86 9.51 -0.06
CA CYS A 37 4.22 9.87 -0.42
C CYS A 37 4.88 8.71 -1.19
N GLN A 38 5.98 8.99 -1.88
CA GLN A 38 6.67 7.98 -2.69
C GLN A 38 7.10 6.77 -1.85
N ASP A 39 7.70 7.00 -0.68
CA ASP A 39 8.23 5.91 0.15
C ASP A 39 7.10 5.01 0.67
N ASP A 40 6.01 5.62 1.14
CA ASP A 40 4.80 4.90 1.56
C ASP A 40 4.20 4.08 0.41
N LEU A 41 4.16 4.64 -0.80
CA LEU A 41 3.61 3.95 -1.97
C LEU A 41 4.45 2.74 -2.35
N VAL A 42 5.78 2.87 -2.34
CA VAL A 42 6.70 1.75 -2.62
C VAL A 42 6.58 0.68 -1.54
N GLU A 43 6.47 1.06 -0.28
CA GLU A 43 6.27 0.14 0.84
C GLU A 43 4.92 -0.60 0.76
N MET A 44 3.84 0.09 0.39
CA MET A 44 2.53 -0.55 0.20
C MET A 44 2.60 -1.56 -0.94
N LEU A 45 3.17 -1.18 -2.08
CA LEU A 45 3.29 -2.07 -3.23
C LEU A 45 4.15 -3.29 -2.93
N SER A 46 5.29 -3.13 -2.25
CA SER A 46 6.16 -4.26 -1.91
C SER A 46 5.43 -5.27 -1.00
N ARG A 47 4.72 -4.79 0.02
CA ARG A 47 3.87 -5.63 0.87
C ARG A 47 2.76 -6.31 0.07
N MET A 48 2.04 -5.59 -0.78
CA MET A 48 0.96 -6.15 -1.60
C MET A 48 1.46 -7.20 -2.59
N MET A 49 2.61 -6.98 -3.21
CA MET A 49 3.24 -7.92 -4.14
C MET A 49 3.67 -9.20 -3.42
N PHE A 50 4.41 -9.06 -2.33
CA PHE A 50 4.90 -10.18 -1.53
C PHE A 50 3.76 -11.07 -1.01
N TRP A 51 2.68 -10.46 -0.52
CA TRP A 51 1.52 -11.19 0.03
C TRP A 51 0.44 -11.52 -1.01
N ASN A 52 0.67 -11.27 -2.30
CA ASN A 52 -0.28 -11.48 -3.40
C ASN A 52 -1.66 -10.79 -3.19
N LYS A 53 -1.62 -9.53 -2.75
CA LYS A 53 -2.79 -8.70 -2.41
C LYS A 53 -3.01 -7.50 -3.34
N LEU A 54 -2.30 -7.43 -4.47
CA LEU A 54 -2.44 -6.33 -5.43
C LEU A 54 -3.89 -6.12 -5.91
N ASN A 55 -4.68 -7.21 -6.00
CA ASN A 55 -6.06 -7.17 -6.48
C ASN A 55 -7.10 -6.91 -5.38
N GLU A 56 -6.69 -6.76 -4.11
CA GLU A 56 -7.63 -6.50 -2.99
C GLU A 56 -8.04 -5.02 -2.89
N SER A 57 -7.52 -4.15 -3.75
CA SER A 57 -7.90 -2.76 -3.83
C SER A 57 -7.86 -2.30 -5.28
N HIS A 58 -8.65 -1.28 -5.60
CA HIS A 58 -8.72 -0.78 -6.97
C HIS A 58 -7.58 0.17 -7.31
N TRP A 59 -7.07 0.91 -6.33
CA TRP A 59 -6.08 1.96 -6.57
C TRP A 59 -4.74 1.51 -7.20
N PRO A 60 -4.22 0.28 -6.98
CA PRO A 60 -2.94 -0.15 -7.57
C PRO A 60 -2.91 -0.09 -9.10
N LYS A 61 -4.02 -0.40 -9.79
CA LYS A 61 -4.06 -0.38 -11.27
C LYS A 61 -3.83 1.01 -11.88
N TYR A 62 -3.95 2.06 -11.08
CA TYR A 62 -3.71 3.44 -11.51
C TYR A 62 -2.27 3.91 -11.24
N VAL A 63 -1.46 3.11 -10.54
CA VAL A 63 -0.11 3.50 -10.14
C VAL A 63 0.85 3.40 -11.34
N PRO A 64 1.70 4.40 -11.58
CA PRO A 64 2.74 4.32 -12.62
C PRO A 64 3.73 3.16 -12.37
N GLU A 65 4.13 2.49 -13.46
CA GLU A 65 5.03 1.32 -13.45
C GLU A 65 6.32 1.52 -12.64
N ARG A 66 6.91 2.72 -12.66
CA ARG A 66 8.13 3.04 -11.90
C ARG A 66 8.06 2.71 -10.41
N TYR A 67 6.88 2.75 -9.80
CA TYR A 67 6.72 2.43 -8.38
C TYR A 67 6.69 0.92 -8.14
N TYR A 68 6.22 0.13 -9.12
CA TYR A 68 6.32 -1.33 -9.06
C TYR A 68 7.78 -1.77 -9.18
N LEU A 69 8.54 -1.20 -10.11
CA LEU A 69 9.97 -1.47 -10.23
C LEU A 69 10.75 -1.11 -8.95
N ALA A 70 10.40 0.02 -8.32
CA ALA A 70 10.99 0.39 -7.04
C ALA A 70 10.58 -0.56 -5.89
N ALA A 71 9.35 -1.08 -5.91
CA ALA A 71 8.90 -2.07 -4.94
C ALA A 71 9.57 -3.44 -5.14
N GLU A 72 9.82 -3.85 -6.39
CA GLU A 72 10.61 -5.04 -6.72
C GLU A 72 12.04 -4.91 -6.20
N ALA A 73 12.72 -3.79 -6.49
CA ALA A 73 14.06 -3.54 -5.96
C ALA A 73 14.11 -3.57 -4.43
N LEU A 74 13.08 -3.01 -3.76
CA LEU A 74 12.98 -3.10 -2.31
C LEU A 74 12.79 -4.55 -1.83
N LEU A 75 12.04 -5.38 -2.55
CA LEU A 75 11.87 -6.79 -2.19
C LEU A 75 13.17 -7.59 -2.37
N ASP A 76 13.93 -7.32 -3.43
CA ASP A 76 15.24 -7.94 -3.67
C ASP A 76 16.21 -7.60 -2.52
N ASP A 77 16.29 -6.32 -2.13
CA ASP A 77 17.11 -5.87 -0.99
C ASP A 77 16.69 -6.56 0.33
N MET A 78 15.40 -6.77 0.53
CA MET A 78 14.86 -7.46 1.72
C MET A 78 15.19 -8.95 1.71
N GLU A 79 15.14 -9.60 0.55
CA GLU A 79 15.55 -11.00 0.39
C GLU A 79 17.03 -11.19 0.75
N GLU A 80 17.92 -10.32 0.26
CA GLU A 80 19.34 -10.34 0.60
C GLU A 80 19.58 -10.22 2.11
N GLN A 81 18.80 -9.36 2.77
CA GLN A 81 18.82 -9.14 4.22
C GLN A 81 18.10 -10.23 5.03
N LYS A 82 17.42 -11.17 4.37
CA LYS A 82 16.57 -12.21 4.98
C LYS A 82 15.47 -11.65 5.87
N VAL A 83 14.92 -10.51 5.48
CA VAL A 83 13.76 -9.87 6.12
C VAL A 83 12.55 -9.95 5.21
N GLN A 84 11.35 -9.86 5.78
CA GLN A 84 10.10 -9.91 5.03
C GLN A 84 9.29 -8.64 5.29
N PRO A 85 8.52 -8.14 4.32
CA PRO A 85 7.59 -7.04 4.54
C PRO A 85 6.54 -7.40 5.60
N LEU A 86 6.10 -6.40 6.36
CA LEU A 86 4.97 -6.58 7.26
C LEU A 86 3.74 -7.06 6.47
N PHE A 87 2.91 -7.87 7.14
CA PHE A 87 1.69 -8.40 6.56
C PHE A 87 0.78 -7.28 6.04
N TRP A 88 0.24 -7.43 4.83
CA TRP A 88 -0.65 -6.42 4.24
C TRP A 88 -2.00 -6.33 4.96
N GLY A 89 -2.57 -7.47 5.39
CA GLY A 89 -3.89 -7.50 6.02
C GLY A 89 -5.05 -7.41 5.02
N GLY A 90 -6.26 -7.67 5.53
CA GLY A 90 -7.50 -7.34 4.82
C GLY A 90 -7.87 -5.87 5.02
N LEU A 91 -8.76 -5.37 4.17
CA LEU A 91 -9.39 -4.06 4.36
C LEU A 91 -10.48 -4.09 5.43
#